data_AF-Q0KA00-F1
#
_entry.id   AF-Q0KA00-F1
#
_cell.length_a   1.000
_cell.length_b   1.000
_cell.length_c   1.000
_cell.angle_alpha   90.00
_cell.angle_beta   90.00
_cell.angle_gamma   90.00
#
_symmetry.space_group_name_H-M   'P 1'
#
loop_
_entity.id
_entity.type
_entity.pdbx_description
1 polymer ?
#
loop_
_entity_poly.entity_id
_entity_poly.type
_entity_poly.pdbx_seq_one_letter_code
_entity_poly.pdbx_strand_id
1 'polypeptide(L)'
;MLTAHALHSLLGTTFGLVTDPSERGSGRTYFLPPITWQPPRSTRILHVRTDAAGHVAQVRLCISSDNNNSVFAPQPVQWQTCARW
;
A
#
# COMPACT_ATOMS: atom_id res chain seq x y z
N MET A 1 -6.36 13.06 -11.03
CA MET A 1 -5.86 11.78 -10.48
C MET A 1 -5.44 12.00 -9.03
N LEU A 2 -5.56 10.98 -8.17
CA LEU A 2 -5.15 11.09 -6.76
C LEU A 2 -3.62 11.18 -6.66
N THR A 3 -3.09 12.19 -5.97
CA THR A 3 -1.65 12.36 -5.78
C THR A 3 -1.13 11.47 -4.65
N ALA A 4 0.13 11.06 -4.74
CA ALA A 4 0.79 10.28 -3.68
C ALA A 4 0.79 11.01 -2.34
N HIS A 5 0.99 12.34 -2.36
CA HIS A 5 1.00 13.18 -1.16
C HIS A 5 -0.38 13.22 -0.49
N ALA A 6 -1.45 13.42 -1.26
CA ALA A 6 -2.80 13.46 -0.71
C ALA A 6 -3.20 12.10 -0.08
N LEU A 7 -2.88 10.99 -0.75
CA LEU A 7 -3.12 9.66 -0.19
C LEU A 7 -2.28 9.43 1.08
N HIS A 8 -0.99 9.80 1.06
CA HIS A 8 -0.12 9.68 2.23
C HIS A 8 -0.66 10.45 3.44
N SER A 9 -1.10 11.70 3.23
CA SER A 9 -1.70 12.51 4.28
C SER A 9 -2.96 11.86 4.85
N LEU A 10 -3.86 11.35 4.00
CA LEU A 10 -5.05 10.64 4.44
C LEU A 10 -4.71 9.39 5.27
N LEU A 11 -3.80 8.54 4.77
CA LEU A 11 -3.41 7.31 5.44
C LEU A 11 -2.71 7.57 6.79
N GLY A 12 -1.87 8.59 6.87
CA GLY A 12 -1.19 8.97 8.10
C GLY A 12 -2.11 9.63 9.11
N THR A 13 -2.91 10.62 8.69
CA THR A 13 -3.72 11.43 9.61
C THR A 13 -4.99 10.75 10.05
N THR A 14 -5.69 10.08 9.15
CA THR A 14 -7.01 9.49 9.43
C THR A 14 -6.89 8.06 9.94
N PHE A 15 -5.95 7.30 9.39
CA PHE A 15 -5.79 5.88 9.71
C PHE A 15 -4.58 5.57 10.59
N GLY A 16 -3.75 6.58 10.92
CA GLY A 16 -2.57 6.40 11.77
C GLY A 16 -1.50 5.49 11.16
N LEU A 17 -1.53 5.27 9.84
CA LEU A 17 -0.57 4.39 9.19
C LEU A 17 0.78 5.09 9.05
N VAL A 18 1.84 4.32 9.27
CA VAL A 18 3.22 4.80 9.17
C VAL A 18 3.94 4.13 8.02
N THR A 19 4.91 4.81 7.42
CA THR A 19 5.79 4.23 6.40
C THR A 19 7.13 3.82 6.99
N ASP A 20 7.82 2.89 6.36
CA ASP A 20 9.21 2.59 6.72
C ASP A 20 10.11 3.77 6.28
N PRO A 21 10.89 4.39 7.20
CA PRO A 21 11.80 5.48 6.84
C PRO A 21 12.94 5.06 5.91
N SER A 22 13.25 3.76 5.79
CA SER A 22 14.31 3.24 4.93
C SER A 22 13.87 3.00 3.48
N GLU A 23 12.57 3.11 3.19
CA GLU A 23 12.01 2.81 1.88
C GLU A 23 12.42 3.86 0.83
N ARG A 24 12.83 3.40 -0.36
CA ARG A 24 13.30 4.24 -1.47
C ARG A 24 12.57 3.88 -2.77
N GLY A 25 12.34 4.88 -3.61
CA GLY A 25 11.78 4.72 -4.96
C GLY A 25 10.32 5.15 -5.08
N SER A 26 9.63 4.65 -6.11
CA SER A 26 8.23 4.99 -6.44
C SER A 26 7.19 4.14 -5.71
N GLY A 27 7.63 3.31 -4.74
CA GLY A 27 6.78 2.51 -3.88
C GLY A 27 6.78 3.05 -2.44
N ARG A 28 5.63 2.97 -1.77
CA ARG A 28 5.52 3.17 -0.32
C ARG A 28 4.70 2.06 0.32
N THR A 29 5.23 1.53 1.39
CA THR A 29 4.67 0.48 2.22
C THR A 29 4.19 1.10 3.52
N TYR A 30 2.95 0.80 3.88
CA TYR A 30 2.30 1.31 5.08
C TYR A 30 2.07 0.20 6.09
N PHE A 31 2.27 0.55 7.36
CA PHE A 31 2.18 -0.34 8.50
C PHE A 31 1.18 0.21 9.52
N LEU A 32 0.51 -0.71 10.21
CA LEU A 32 -0.16 -0.39 11.46
C LEU A 32 0.90 -0.34 12.58
N PRO A 33 0.97 0.75 13.37
CA PRO A 33 1.89 0.79 14.50
C PRO A 33 1.46 -0.20 15.60
N PRO A 34 2.42 -0.83 16.33
CA PRO A 34 3.86 -0.73 16.14
C PRO A 34 4.35 -1.51 14.91
N ILE A 35 5.38 -0.99 14.22
CA ILE A 35 5.92 -1.64 13.02
C ILE A 35 6.55 -3.00 13.40
N THR A 36 6.01 -4.09 12.83
CA THR A 36 6.54 -5.44 12.99
C THR A 36 6.78 -6.07 11.62
N TRP A 37 7.97 -6.66 11.45
CA TRP A 37 8.40 -7.30 10.19
C TRP A 37 8.33 -8.83 10.23
N GLN A 38 8.04 -9.41 11.41
CA GLN A 38 8.02 -10.83 11.60
C GLN A 38 6.91 -11.47 10.77
N PRO A 39 7.19 -12.51 9.97
CA PRO A 39 6.24 -13.02 8.99
C PRO A 39 4.82 -13.35 9.51
N PRO A 40 4.65 -14.04 10.66
CA PRO A 40 3.32 -14.32 11.18
C PRO A 40 2.68 -13.13 11.93
N ARG A 41 3.43 -12.04 12.14
CA ARG A 41 3.04 -10.90 12.97
C ARG A 41 3.24 -9.57 12.26
N SER A 42 3.40 -9.59 10.93
CA SER A 42 3.75 -8.38 10.22
C SER A 42 2.57 -7.42 10.30
N THR A 43 2.86 -6.16 10.63
CA THR A 43 1.85 -5.11 10.63
C THR A 43 1.78 -4.37 9.31
N ARG A 44 2.40 -4.91 8.24
CA ARG A 44 2.33 -4.37 6.89
C ARG A 44 0.90 -4.51 6.35
N ILE A 45 0.28 -3.41 5.96
CA ILE A 45 -1.11 -3.39 5.49
C ILE A 45 -1.20 -3.02 4.00
N LEU A 46 -0.50 -1.99 3.53
CA LEU A 46 -0.68 -1.49 2.16
C LEU A 46 0.66 -1.30 1.46
N HIS A 47 0.65 -1.50 0.14
CA HIS A 47 1.73 -1.08 -0.75
C HIS A 47 1.15 -0.21 -1.87
N VAL A 48 1.62 1.03 -1.95
CA VAL A 48 1.21 2.03 -2.94
C VAL A 48 2.32 2.22 -3.95
N ARG A 49 2.00 2.20 -5.24
CA ARG A 49 2.92 2.57 -6.33
C ARG A 49 2.47 3.85 -7.00
N THR A 50 3.42 4.67 -7.38
CA THR A 50 3.18 5.89 -8.14
C THR A 50 3.68 5.77 -9.57
N ASP A 51 3.06 6.51 -10.48
CA ASP A 51 3.60 6.73 -11.83
C ASP A 51 4.74 7.77 -11.81
N ALA A 52 5.32 8.04 -12.98
CA ALA A 52 6.37 9.04 -13.15
C ALA A 52 5.89 10.48 -12.89
N ALA A 53 4.58 10.74 -12.95
CA ALA A 53 3.98 12.03 -12.65
C ALA A 53 3.64 12.21 -11.16
N GLY A 54 3.89 11.19 -10.32
CA GLY A 54 3.61 11.23 -8.88
C GLY A 54 2.15 10.96 -8.50
N HIS A 55 1.34 10.46 -9.44
CA HIS A 55 -0.01 10.00 -9.14
C HIS A 55 -0.01 8.57 -8.65
N VAL A 56 -1.02 8.22 -7.85
CA VAL A 56 -1.23 6.84 -7.40
C VAL A 56 -1.64 5.99 -8.59
N ALA A 57 -0.76 5.07 -8.98
CA ALA A 57 -0.99 4.12 -10.06
C ALA A 57 -1.58 2.81 -9.55
N GLN A 58 -1.22 2.40 -8.32
CA GLN A 58 -1.68 1.15 -7.74
C GLN A 58 -1.70 1.20 -6.22
N VAL A 59 -2.75 0.63 -5.61
CA VAL A 59 -2.80 0.30 -4.18
C VAL A 59 -3.03 -1.20 -4.05
N ARG A 60 -2.21 -1.87 -3.25
CA ARG A 60 -2.30 -3.32 -2.98
C ARG A 60 -2.41 -3.55 -1.48
N LEU A 61 -3.35 -4.39 -1.08
CA LEU A 61 -3.49 -4.85 0.30
C LEU A 61 -2.53 -6.01 0.55
N CYS A 62 -1.71 -5.91 1.60
CA CYS A 62 -0.85 -7.00 2.05
C CYS A 62 -1.70 -7.96 2.92
N ILE A 63 -1.74 -9.24 2.56
CA ILE A 63 -2.49 -10.27 3.31
C ILE A 63 -1.56 -11.20 4.11
N SER A 64 -0.29 -11.27 3.69
CA SER A 64 0.78 -11.93 4.42
C SER A 64 2.11 -11.31 3.98
N SER A 65 3.13 -11.42 4.82
CA SER A 65 4.50 -11.08 4.44
C SER A 65 5.42 -12.09 5.11
N ASP A 66 6.42 -12.59 4.41
CA ASP A 66 7.56 -13.29 5.01
C ASP A 66 8.87 -12.65 4.54
N ASN A 67 9.91 -12.63 5.39
CA ASN A 67 11.31 -12.26 5.08
C ASN A 67 11.59 -11.55 3.72
N ASN A 68 11.13 -10.30 3.54
CA ASN A 68 11.19 -9.44 2.34
C ASN A 68 10.17 -9.68 1.23
N ASN A 69 9.43 -10.77 1.22
CA ASN A 69 8.32 -10.99 0.33
C ASN A 69 6.99 -10.51 0.94
N SER A 70 6.15 -9.94 0.10
CA SER A 70 4.78 -9.60 0.43
C SER A 70 3.84 -10.40 -0.44
N VAL A 71 2.89 -11.08 0.19
CA VAL A 71 1.73 -11.63 -0.49
C VAL A 71 0.65 -10.56 -0.47
N PHE A 72 0.26 -10.12 -1.66
CA PHE A 72 -0.79 -9.13 -1.82
C PHE A 72 -2.12 -9.83 -2.12
N ALA A 73 -3.21 -9.27 -1.59
CA ALA A 73 -4.54 -9.65 -2.01
C ALA A 73 -4.62 -9.55 -3.54
N PRO A 74 -5.28 -10.51 -4.21
CA PRO A 74 -5.61 -10.34 -5.61
C PRO A 74 -6.37 -9.02 -5.75
N GLN A 75 -6.01 -8.23 -6.77
CA GLN A 75 -6.78 -7.03 -7.04
C GLN A 75 -8.22 -7.46 -7.34
N PRO A 76 -9.23 -6.74 -6.81
CA PRO A 76 -10.58 -6.93 -7.32
C PRO A 76 -10.52 -6.77 -8.84
N VAL A 77 -11.16 -7.69 -9.55
CA VAL A 77 -11.23 -7.71 -11.02
C VAL A 77 -11.41 -6.27 -11.51
N GLN A 78 -10.58 -5.86 -12.47
CA GLN A 78 -10.56 -4.47 -12.96
C GLN A 78 -11.99 -3.97 -13.14
N TRP A 79 -12.32 -2.82 -12.54
CA TRP A 79 -13.66 -2.24 -12.56
C TRP A 79 -14.23 -2.07 -13.99
N GLN A 80 -13.36 -2.07 -14.99
CA GLN A 80 -13.73 -2.07 -16.41
C GLN A 80 -14.57 -3.28 -16.83
N THR A 81 -14.46 -4.42 -16.14
CA THR A 81 -15.26 -5.62 -16.40
C THR A 81 -16.67 -5.54 -15.80
N CYS A 82 -16.90 -4.62 -14.87
CA CYS A 82 -18.20 -4.45 -14.19
C CYS A 82 -19.10 -3.40 -14.85
N ALA A 83 -18.77 -2.93 -16.05
CA ALA A 83 -19.53 -1.95 -16.83
C ALA A 83 -20.42 -2.58 -17.93
N ARG A 84 -20.82 -3.85 -17.76
CA ARG A 84 -21.80 -4.53 -18.61
C ARG A 84 -22.75 -5.37 -17.77
N TRP A 85 -23.72 -4.71 -17.17
CA TRP A 85 -25.02 -5.29 -16.81
C TRP A 85 -26.09 -4.21 -17.04
#